data_AF-A0A7Y8C652-F1
#
_entry.id   AF-A0A7Y8C652-F1
#
_cell.length_a   1.000
_cell.length_b   1.000
_cell.length_c   1.000
_cell.angle_alpha   90.00
_cell.angle_beta   90.00
_cell.angle_gamma   90.00
#
_symmetry.space_group_name_H-M   'P 1'
#
loop_
_entity.id
_entity.type
_entity.pdbx_description
1 polymer ?
#
loop_
_entity_poly.entity_id
_entity_poly.type
_entity_poly.pdbx_seq_one_letter_code
_entity_poly.pdbx_strand_id
1 'polypeptide(L)'
;MSYLLEQYWGWMLVAGVLGLLVGWIVTRTERQARWIAGWLHAALWIFAFGVVLAVLKLLPGRAGLWLETALLLFVAYLIGCWLSAWIRTLLAADAATSTAGARPGTRAAEIDAAGVGSRPLIMEKPTGALDNLKLISGVGHKNEAVLHELGIYRFSQIAQWTEPQVHWIEHYFSFPGRVEREDWRGQARTLAQGIETEFAKRVRRGEVDTSED
;
A
#
# COMPACT_ATOMS: atom_id res chain seq x y z
N MET A 1 -9.27 34.78 25.82
CA MET A 1 -9.42 33.51 25.06
C MET A 1 -10.23 33.72 23.79
N SER A 2 -11.42 34.34 23.85
CA SER A 2 -12.24 34.70 22.66
C SER A 2 -11.57 35.67 21.67
N TYR A 3 -10.85 36.69 22.18
CA TYR A 3 -10.18 37.69 21.31
C TYR A 3 -9.08 37.11 20.40
N LEU A 4 -8.35 36.10 20.88
CA LEU A 4 -7.32 35.43 20.07
C LEU A 4 -7.94 34.54 18.99
N LEU A 5 -9.11 33.94 19.28
CA LEU A 5 -9.86 33.17 18.29
C LEU A 5 -10.36 34.07 17.16
N GLU A 6 -10.95 35.23 17.46
CA GLU A 6 -11.42 36.16 16.42
C GLU A 6 -10.28 36.75 15.58
N GLN A 7 -9.15 37.08 16.19
CA GLN A 7 -8.03 37.72 15.49
C GLN A 7 -7.23 36.74 14.60
N TYR A 8 -7.11 35.47 15.01
CA TYR A 8 -6.20 34.51 14.36
C TYR A 8 -6.92 33.34 13.66
N TRP A 9 -8.26 33.35 13.57
CA TRP A 9 -9.03 32.27 12.95
C TRP A 9 -8.58 31.96 11.50
N GLY A 10 -8.24 32.99 10.71
CA GLY A 10 -7.78 32.82 9.33
C GLY A 10 -6.45 32.05 9.25
N TRP A 11 -5.52 32.31 10.16
CA TRP A 11 -4.25 31.58 10.23
C TRP A 11 -4.42 30.16 10.74
N MET A 12 -5.39 29.92 11.63
CA MET A 12 -5.74 28.58 12.08
C MET A 12 -6.31 27.72 10.95
N LEU A 13 -7.13 28.31 10.07
CA LEU A 13 -7.61 27.62 8.86
C LEU A 13 -6.45 27.28 7.91
N VAL A 14 -5.54 28.22 7.66
CA VAL A 14 -4.36 27.98 6.80
C VAL A 14 -3.50 26.84 7.37
N ALA A 15 -3.26 26.83 8.68
CA ALA A 15 -2.52 25.74 9.34
C ALA A 15 -3.25 24.39 9.26
N GLY A 16 -4.58 24.37 9.42
CA GLY A 16 -5.40 23.18 9.27
C GLY A 16 -5.38 22.62 7.85
N VAL A 17 -5.48 23.50 6.83
CA VAL A 17 -5.37 23.11 5.41
C VAL A 17 -3.98 22.60 5.09
N LEU A 18 -2.93 23.25 5.61
CA LEU A 18 -1.56 22.78 5.44
C LEU A 18 -1.34 21.40 6.10
N GLY A 19 -1.92 21.18 7.29
CA GLY A 19 -1.94 19.88 7.97
C GLY A 19 -2.64 18.80 7.17
N LEU A 20 -3.81 19.12 6.59
CA LEU A 20 -4.53 18.21 5.69
C LEU A 20 -3.68 17.85 4.46
N LEU A 21 -3.04 18.83 3.82
CA LEU A 21 -2.20 18.62 2.63
C LEU A 21 -0.96 17.77 2.93
N VAL A 22 -0.25 18.08 4.02
CA VAL A 22 0.94 17.32 4.42
C VAL A 22 0.56 15.91 4.87
N GLY A 23 -0.48 15.76 5.69
CA GLY A 23 -1.01 14.46 6.08
C GLY A 23 -1.45 13.62 4.87
N TRP A 24 -2.04 14.25 3.86
CA TRP A 24 -2.39 13.60 2.60
C TRP A 24 -1.18 13.15 1.78
N ILE A 25 -0.09 13.92 1.77
CA ILE A 25 1.15 13.55 1.05
C ILE A 25 1.86 12.40 1.79
N VAL A 26 2.02 12.52 3.12
CA VAL A 26 2.72 11.52 3.94
C VAL A 26 2.03 10.16 3.90
N THR A 27 0.70 10.14 3.90
CA THR A 27 -0.08 8.89 3.83
C THR A 27 -0.14 8.27 2.42
N ARG A 28 0.49 8.86 1.38
CA ARG A 28 0.59 8.24 0.04
C ARG A 28 1.87 7.42 -0.18
N THR A 29 2.89 7.58 0.65
CA THR A 29 4.22 6.99 0.39
C THR A 29 4.61 6.04 1.52
N GLU A 30 4.23 4.76 1.42
CA GLU A 30 4.59 3.72 2.39
C GLU A 30 6.11 3.59 2.62
N ARG A 31 6.92 3.94 1.60
CA ARG A 31 8.39 3.86 1.66
C ARG A 31 9.06 4.92 2.55
N GLN A 32 8.37 6.01 2.90
CA GLN A 32 8.95 7.17 3.60
C GLN A 32 8.59 7.22 5.10
N ALA A 33 7.70 6.35 5.56
CA ALA A 33 7.11 6.38 6.90
C ALA A 33 8.12 6.18 8.04
N ARG A 34 9.19 5.40 7.84
CA ARG A 34 10.12 5.01 8.91
C ARG A 34 11.09 6.13 9.32
N TRP A 35 11.58 6.90 8.34
CA TRP A 35 12.47 8.05 8.61
C TRP A 35 11.69 9.25 9.17
N ILE A 36 10.47 9.47 8.68
CA ILE A 36 9.57 10.53 9.17
C ILE A 36 9.07 10.21 10.59
N ALA A 37 8.83 8.94 10.93
CA ALA A 37 8.43 8.54 12.28
C ALA A 37 9.45 8.98 13.36
N GLY A 38 10.76 8.90 13.10
CA GLY A 38 11.78 9.38 14.03
C GLY A 38 11.74 10.90 14.23
N TRP A 39 11.54 11.66 13.14
CA TRP A 39 11.46 13.12 13.20
C TRP A 39 10.16 13.62 13.86
N LEU A 40 9.06 12.89 13.67
CA LEU A 40 7.77 13.18 14.33
C LEU A 40 7.85 13.01 15.85
N HIS A 41 8.56 12.01 16.36
CA HIS A 41 8.77 11.87 17.80
C HIS A 41 9.57 13.05 18.36
N ALA A 42 10.63 13.48 17.67
CA ALA A 42 11.38 14.66 18.07
C ALA A 42 10.51 15.94 18.06
N ALA A 43 9.70 16.13 17.02
CA ALA A 43 8.76 17.26 16.95
C ALA A 43 7.70 17.24 18.06
N LEU A 44 7.21 16.05 18.44
CA LEU A 44 6.26 15.86 19.54
C LEU A 44 6.88 16.22 20.90
N TRP A 45 8.12 15.81 21.14
CA TRP A 45 8.86 16.18 22.36
C TRP A 45 9.13 17.69 22.44
N ILE A 46 9.50 18.33 21.32
CA ILE A 46 9.69 19.79 21.24
C ILE A 46 8.38 20.53 21.52
N PHE A 47 7.27 20.05 20.97
CA PHE A 47 5.96 20.63 21.22
C PHE A 47 5.54 20.50 22.69
N ALA A 48 5.67 19.30 23.28
CA ALA A 48 5.35 19.07 24.69
C ALA A 48 6.19 19.97 25.62
N PHE A 49 7.48 20.15 25.31
CA PHE A 49 8.33 21.08 26.02
C PHE A 49 7.86 22.54 25.88
N GLY A 50 7.43 22.95 24.68
CA GLY A 50 6.80 24.25 24.44
C GLY A 50 5.51 24.47 25.25
N VAL A 51 4.65 23.44 25.38
CA VAL A 51 3.45 23.49 26.24
C VAL A 51 3.84 23.77 27.69
N VAL A 52 4.85 23.05 28.21
CA VAL A 52 5.31 23.20 29.60
C VAL A 52 5.84 24.61 29.85
N LEU A 53 6.65 25.16 28.95
CA LEU A 53 7.16 26.53 29.07
C LEU A 53 6.03 27.58 29.05
N ALA A 54 4.99 27.35 28.24
CA ALA A 54 3.82 28.24 28.17
C ALA A 54 2.98 28.18 29.46
N VAL A 55 2.70 26.98 29.97
CA VAL A 55 1.90 26.76 31.20
C VAL A 55 2.59 27.34 32.43
N LEU A 56 3.91 27.18 32.53
CA LEU A 56 4.68 27.71 33.64
C LEU A 56 4.91 29.22 33.56
N LYS A 57 4.40 29.90 32.52
CA LYS A 57 4.57 31.33 32.28
C LYS A 57 6.04 31.79 32.40
N LEU A 58 6.97 30.92 32.02
CA LEU A 58 8.41 31.18 32.17
C LEU A 58 8.91 32.32 31.28
N LEU A 59 8.09 32.76 30.31
CA LEU A 59 8.39 33.81 29.35
C LEU A 59 7.40 34.98 29.49
N PRO A 60 7.72 36.03 30.28
CA PRO A 60 6.89 37.22 30.36
C PRO A 60 7.01 38.08 29.08
N GLY A 61 5.92 38.78 28.73
CA GLY A 61 5.87 39.74 27.62
C GLY A 61 5.50 39.13 26.26
N ARG A 62 5.94 39.78 25.16
CA ARG A 62 5.57 39.40 23.78
C ARG A 62 5.96 37.97 23.44
N ALA A 63 7.06 37.45 24.00
CA ALA A 63 7.55 36.11 23.74
C ALA A 63 6.58 35.00 24.17
N GLY A 64 5.90 35.16 25.32
CA GLY A 64 4.87 34.21 25.77
C GLY A 64 3.66 34.16 24.82
N LEU A 65 3.29 35.31 24.25
CA LEU A 65 2.17 35.42 23.31
C LEU A 65 2.49 34.79 21.94
N TRP A 66 3.75 34.90 21.48
CA TRP A 66 4.23 34.18 20.31
C TRP A 66 4.28 32.66 20.54
N LEU A 67 4.70 32.22 21.73
CA LEU A 67 4.72 30.80 22.10
C LEU A 67 3.30 30.21 22.15
N GLU A 68 2.35 30.88 22.78
CA GLU A 68 0.94 30.43 22.84
C GLU A 68 0.32 30.38 21.44
N THR A 69 0.61 31.35 20.58
CA THR A 69 0.16 31.35 19.17
C THR A 69 0.76 30.18 18.38
N ALA A 70 2.06 29.93 18.52
CA ALA A 70 2.73 28.80 17.85
C ALA A 70 2.13 27.46 18.31
N LEU A 71 1.81 27.34 19.60
CA LEU A 71 1.20 26.16 20.19
C LEU A 71 -0.20 25.89 19.59
N LEU A 72 -1.03 26.94 19.49
CA LEU A 72 -2.37 26.85 18.90
C LEU A 72 -2.32 26.42 17.43
N LEU A 73 -1.40 26.98 16.64
CA LEU A 73 -1.23 26.60 15.24
C LEU A 73 -0.75 25.16 15.09
N PHE A 74 0.14 24.70 15.97
CA PHE A 74 0.61 23.32 15.95
C PHE A 74 -0.49 22.32 16.32
N VAL A 75 -1.35 22.63 17.29
CA VAL A 75 -2.52 21.79 17.62
C VAL A 75 -3.49 21.72 16.44
N ALA A 76 -3.80 22.86 15.80
CA ALA A 76 -4.65 22.89 14.62
C ALA A 76 -4.05 22.07 13.45
N TYR A 77 -2.73 22.13 13.26
CA TYR A 77 -2.01 21.31 12.28
C TYR A 77 -2.11 19.81 12.58
N LEU A 78 -1.92 19.39 13.83
CA LEU A 78 -2.07 17.98 14.23
C LEU A 78 -3.49 17.46 14.04
N ILE A 79 -4.51 18.28 14.34
CA ILE A 79 -5.92 17.94 14.10
C ILE A 79 -6.16 17.75 12.58
N GLY A 80 -5.59 18.63 11.74
CA GLY A 80 -5.65 18.48 10.28
C GLY A 80 -5.01 17.17 9.80
N CYS A 81 -3.82 16.82 10.31
CA CYS A 81 -3.17 15.55 9.98
C CYS A 81 -4.01 14.34 10.43
N TRP A 82 -4.55 14.36 11.64
CA TRP A 82 -5.39 13.28 12.17
C TRP A 82 -6.69 13.13 11.36
N LEU A 83 -7.34 14.25 11.03
CA LEU A 83 -8.55 14.27 10.21
C LEU A 83 -8.29 13.76 8.79
N SER A 84 -7.12 14.06 8.21
CA SER A 84 -6.73 13.54 6.89
C SER A 84 -6.58 12.01 6.88
N ALA A 85 -6.00 11.44 7.94
CA ALA A 85 -5.86 10.00 8.10
C ALA A 85 -7.23 9.34 8.30
N TRP A 86 -8.09 9.95 9.10
CA TRP A 86 -9.45 9.45 9.35
C TRP A 86 -10.33 9.51 8.09
N ILE A 87 -10.35 10.63 7.35
CA ILE A 87 -11.07 10.74 6.07
C ILE A 87 -10.59 9.69 5.06
N ARG A 88 -9.30 9.38 5.03
CA ARG A 88 -8.78 8.30 4.20
C ARG A 88 -9.27 6.93 4.62
N THR A 89 -9.35 6.65 5.92
CA THR A 89 -9.93 5.38 6.38
C THR A 89 -11.40 5.25 5.96
N LEU A 90 -12.15 6.36 5.94
CA LEU A 90 -13.54 6.39 5.44
C LEU A 90 -13.61 6.17 3.92
N LEU A 91 -12.82 6.90 3.14
CA LEU A 91 -12.73 6.72 1.68
C LEU A 91 -12.23 5.32 1.28
N ALA A 92 -11.35 4.73 2.07
CA ALA A 92 -10.87 3.36 1.88
C ALA A 92 -11.98 2.33 2.17
N ALA A 93 -12.87 2.59 3.12
CA ALA A 93 -14.02 1.73 3.38
C ALA A 93 -15.05 1.77 2.23
N ASP A 94 -15.27 2.94 1.63
CA ASP A 94 -16.11 3.08 0.43
C ASP A 94 -15.45 2.45 -0.79
N ALA A 95 -14.13 2.62 -0.97
CA ALA A 95 -13.36 1.95 -2.02
C ALA A 95 -13.34 0.42 -1.85
N ALA A 96 -13.26 -0.08 -0.61
CA ALA A 96 -13.36 -1.51 -0.31
C ALA A 96 -14.77 -2.05 -0.61
N THR A 97 -15.81 -1.25 -0.40
CA THR A 97 -17.20 -1.62 -0.74
C THR A 97 -17.43 -1.61 -2.26
N SER A 98 -16.83 -0.68 -2.99
CA SER A 98 -16.82 -0.67 -4.46
C SER A 98 -15.99 -1.83 -5.04
N THR A 99 -14.88 -2.19 -4.39
CA THR A 99 -14.05 -3.36 -4.73
C THR A 99 -14.72 -4.68 -4.34
N ALA A 100 -15.58 -4.71 -3.33
CA ALA A 100 -16.36 -5.90 -2.95
C ALA A 100 -17.40 -6.30 -4.00
N GLY A 101 -17.75 -5.40 -4.93
CA GLY A 101 -18.47 -5.74 -6.17
C GLY A 101 -17.60 -6.52 -7.17
N ALA A 102 -16.29 -6.33 -7.14
CA ALA A 102 -15.28 -7.06 -7.89
C ALA A 102 -14.67 -8.18 -7.03
N ARG A 103 -15.50 -9.11 -6.51
CA ARG A 103 -14.96 -10.39 -6.05
C ARG A 103 -14.16 -11.02 -7.20
N PRO A 104 -13.06 -11.75 -6.94
CA PRO A 104 -12.33 -12.48 -7.98
C PRO A 104 -13.25 -13.32 -8.88
N GLY A 105 -14.34 -13.84 -8.29
CA GLY A 105 -15.41 -14.54 -9.01
C GLY A 105 -16.19 -13.67 -10.02
N THR A 106 -16.48 -12.40 -9.72
CA THR A 106 -17.20 -11.49 -10.63
C THR A 106 -16.34 -11.18 -11.86
N ARG A 107 -15.07 -10.80 -11.65
CA ARG A 107 -14.16 -10.49 -12.75
C ARG A 107 -13.84 -11.71 -13.60
N ALA A 108 -13.63 -12.87 -12.97
CA ALA A 108 -13.45 -14.12 -13.71
C ALA A 108 -14.69 -14.44 -14.57
N ALA A 109 -15.90 -14.27 -14.02
CA ALA A 109 -17.15 -14.51 -14.74
C ALA A 109 -17.37 -13.53 -15.91
N GLU A 110 -16.96 -12.26 -15.77
CA GLU A 110 -17.02 -11.27 -16.86
C GLU A 110 -16.11 -11.66 -18.03
N ILE A 111 -14.89 -12.12 -17.74
CA ILE A 111 -13.92 -12.55 -18.77
C ILE A 111 -14.39 -13.83 -19.44
N ASP A 112 -14.94 -14.77 -18.66
CA ASP A 112 -15.57 -15.99 -19.16
C ASP A 112 -16.75 -15.64 -20.09
N ALA A 113 -17.60 -14.68 -19.71
CA ALA A 113 -18.72 -14.21 -20.52
C ALA A 113 -18.28 -13.45 -21.79
N ALA A 114 -17.15 -12.75 -21.73
CA ALA A 114 -16.54 -12.09 -22.89
C ALA A 114 -15.88 -13.06 -23.88
N GLY A 115 -15.78 -14.35 -23.55
CA GLY A 115 -15.19 -15.38 -24.41
C GLY A 115 -13.68 -15.20 -24.62
N VAL A 116 -12.99 -14.53 -23.70
CA VAL A 116 -11.55 -14.24 -23.82
C VAL A 116 -10.74 -15.43 -23.32
N GLY A 117 -10.21 -16.24 -24.25
CA GLY A 117 -9.36 -17.38 -23.90
C GLY A 117 -10.09 -18.49 -23.15
N SER A 118 -9.39 -19.23 -22.29
CA SER A 118 -9.99 -20.30 -21.47
C SER A 118 -9.46 -20.25 -20.06
N ARG A 119 -10.35 -20.36 -19.07
CA ARG A 119 -9.96 -20.31 -17.67
C ARG A 119 -9.02 -21.47 -17.30
N PRO A 120 -7.88 -21.22 -16.63
CA PRO A 120 -6.95 -22.28 -16.24
C PRO A 120 -7.52 -23.18 -15.12
N LEU A 121 -6.87 -24.33 -14.93
CA LEU A 121 -7.25 -25.30 -13.89
C LEU A 121 -7.10 -24.70 -12.49
N ILE A 122 -8.24 -24.51 -11.84
CA ILE A 122 -8.37 -24.07 -10.46
C ILE A 122 -8.31 -25.28 -9.55
N MET A 123 -7.46 -25.22 -8.53
CA MET A 123 -7.41 -26.22 -7.47
C MET A 123 -7.94 -25.63 -6.16
N GLU A 124 -8.56 -26.47 -5.34
CA GLU A 124 -8.77 -26.13 -3.93
C GLU A 124 -7.42 -25.94 -3.24
N LYS A 125 -7.39 -25.04 -2.24
CA LYS A 125 -6.16 -24.70 -1.53
C LYS A 125 -5.53 -25.98 -0.94
N PRO A 126 -4.33 -26.37 -1.37
CA PRO A 126 -3.67 -27.54 -0.80
C PRO A 126 -3.41 -27.36 0.70
N THR A 127 -3.59 -28.42 1.49
CA THR A 127 -3.24 -28.42 2.92
C THR A 127 -1.71 -28.50 3.15
N GLY A 128 -0.94 -28.80 2.11
CA GLY A 128 0.52 -28.91 2.15
C GLY A 128 1.26 -27.61 1.80
N ALA A 129 2.59 -27.70 1.71
CA ALA A 129 3.43 -26.60 1.28
C ALA A 129 3.05 -26.11 -0.13
N LEU A 130 2.90 -24.80 -0.26
CA LEU A 130 2.65 -24.11 -1.53
C LEU A 130 3.99 -23.74 -2.18
N ASP A 131 4.02 -23.69 -3.51
CA ASP A 131 5.19 -23.21 -4.21
C ASP A 131 5.28 -21.68 -4.07
N ASN A 132 6.49 -21.15 -3.91
CA ASN A 132 6.71 -19.70 -3.91
C ASN A 132 6.72 -19.20 -5.35
N LEU A 133 5.57 -18.72 -5.85
CA LEU A 133 5.41 -18.28 -7.24
C LEU A 133 6.26 -17.04 -7.55
N LYS A 134 6.70 -16.29 -6.53
CA LYS A 134 7.64 -15.17 -6.65
C LYS A 134 9.02 -15.57 -7.19
N LEU A 135 9.31 -16.87 -7.28
CA LEU A 135 10.52 -17.39 -7.94
C LEU A 135 10.47 -17.32 -9.48
N ILE A 136 9.31 -16.98 -10.07
CA ILE A 136 9.18 -16.71 -11.50
C ILE A 136 9.38 -15.21 -11.73
N SER A 137 10.29 -14.84 -12.64
CA SER A 137 10.46 -13.43 -13.02
C SER A 137 9.15 -12.84 -13.52
N GLY A 138 8.78 -11.68 -12.98
CA GLY A 138 7.54 -10.97 -13.33
C GLY A 138 6.36 -11.30 -12.43
N VAL A 139 6.45 -12.35 -11.62
CA VAL A 139 5.48 -12.65 -10.56
C VAL A 139 5.94 -11.98 -9.27
N GLY A 140 5.32 -10.85 -8.92
CA GLY A 140 5.51 -10.21 -7.61
C GLY A 140 4.43 -10.64 -6.61
N HIS A 141 4.53 -10.16 -5.36
CA HIS A 141 3.59 -10.46 -4.26
C HIS A 141 2.12 -10.28 -4.65
N LYS A 142 1.78 -9.18 -5.35
CA LYS A 142 0.41 -8.92 -5.79
C LYS A 142 -0.07 -9.96 -6.80
N ASN A 143 0.80 -10.39 -7.71
CA ASN A 143 0.45 -11.39 -8.73
C ASN A 143 0.28 -12.76 -8.08
N GLU A 144 1.18 -13.14 -7.17
CA GLU A 144 1.08 -14.39 -6.42
C GLU A 144 -0.21 -14.45 -5.59
N ALA A 145 -0.55 -13.38 -4.86
CA ALA A 145 -1.79 -13.33 -4.07
C ALA A 145 -3.02 -13.56 -4.95
N VAL A 146 -3.10 -12.90 -6.11
CA VAL A 146 -4.20 -13.07 -7.05
C VAL A 146 -4.21 -14.47 -7.67
N LEU A 147 -3.05 -15.05 -8.00
CA LEU A 147 -2.95 -16.43 -8.49
C LEU A 147 -3.45 -17.43 -7.43
N HIS A 148 -3.09 -17.23 -6.16
CA HIS A 148 -3.60 -18.03 -5.05
C HIS A 148 -5.12 -17.90 -4.89
N GLU A 149 -5.67 -16.69 -4.99
CA GLU A 149 -7.13 -16.48 -4.99
C GLU A 149 -7.84 -17.18 -6.15
N LEU A 150 -7.18 -17.27 -7.31
CA LEU A 150 -7.65 -18.03 -8.47
C LEU A 150 -7.47 -19.55 -8.33
N GLY A 151 -6.87 -20.03 -7.24
CA GLY A 151 -6.63 -21.46 -7.00
C GLY A 151 -5.37 -22.01 -7.69
N ILE A 152 -4.42 -21.14 -8.02
CA ILE A 152 -3.16 -21.48 -8.69
C ILE A 152 -2.04 -21.34 -7.66
N TYR A 153 -1.58 -22.48 -7.14
CA TYR A 153 -0.66 -22.55 -6.00
C TYR A 153 0.67 -23.22 -6.31
N ARG A 154 0.82 -23.83 -7.50
CA ARG A 154 1.98 -24.65 -7.87
C ARG A 154 2.58 -24.25 -9.20
N PHE A 155 3.89 -24.40 -9.32
CA PHE A 155 4.61 -24.22 -10.58
C PHE A 155 4.08 -25.16 -11.67
N SER A 156 3.69 -26.38 -11.29
CA SER A 156 3.15 -27.36 -12.23
C SER A 156 1.86 -26.90 -12.92
N GLN A 157 1.03 -26.08 -12.27
CA GLN A 157 -0.19 -25.54 -12.87
C GLN A 157 0.16 -24.52 -13.96
N ILE A 158 1.08 -23.60 -13.65
CA ILE A 158 1.56 -22.57 -14.59
C ILE A 158 2.29 -23.20 -15.77
N ALA A 159 3.11 -24.22 -15.52
CA ALA A 159 3.88 -24.94 -16.55
C ALA A 159 3.00 -25.68 -17.59
N GLN A 160 1.73 -25.94 -17.25
CA GLN A 160 0.74 -26.61 -18.09
C GLN A 160 -0.19 -25.64 -18.83
N TRP A 161 -0.01 -24.31 -18.65
CA TRP A 161 -0.87 -23.33 -19.29
C TRP A 161 -0.78 -23.39 -20.82
N THR A 162 -1.95 -23.51 -21.45
CA THR A 162 -2.13 -23.37 -22.90
C THR A 162 -2.18 -21.89 -23.30
N GLU A 163 -2.00 -21.57 -24.58
CA GLU A 163 -2.10 -20.17 -25.06
C GLU A 163 -3.45 -19.50 -24.72
N PRO A 164 -4.61 -20.18 -24.86
CA PRO A 164 -5.88 -19.61 -24.41
C PRO A 164 -5.92 -19.29 -22.91
N GLN A 165 -5.24 -20.10 -22.08
CA GLN A 165 -5.17 -19.89 -20.63
C GLN A 165 -4.24 -18.73 -20.27
N VAL A 166 -3.12 -18.60 -20.99
CA VAL A 166 -2.25 -17.43 -20.87
C VAL A 166 -3.02 -16.17 -21.22
N HIS A 167 -3.76 -16.16 -22.33
CA HIS A 167 -4.53 -15.00 -22.76
C HIS A 167 -5.63 -14.63 -21.74
N TRP A 168 -6.31 -15.63 -21.18
CA TRP A 168 -7.30 -15.42 -20.10
C TRP A 168 -6.66 -14.77 -18.88
N ILE A 169 -5.50 -15.29 -18.44
CA ILE A 169 -4.75 -14.75 -17.29
C ILE A 169 -4.29 -13.33 -17.56
N GLU A 170 -3.68 -13.06 -18.71
CA GLU A 170 -3.20 -11.72 -19.06
C GLU A 170 -4.32 -10.68 -19.10
N HIS A 171 -5.50 -11.07 -19.56
CA HIS A 171 -6.68 -10.20 -19.53
C HIS A 171 -7.19 -10.00 -18.10
N TYR A 172 -7.21 -11.06 -17.29
CA TYR A 172 -7.55 -11.00 -15.87
C TYR A 172 -6.65 -10.02 -15.12
N PHE A 173 -5.37 -10.01 -15.42
CA PHE A 173 -4.41 -9.11 -14.80
C PHE A 173 -4.26 -7.73 -15.48
N SER A 174 -4.95 -7.49 -16.60
CA SER A 174 -4.81 -6.27 -17.42
C SER A 174 -3.36 -6.00 -17.88
N PHE A 175 -2.57 -7.04 -18.17
CA PHE A 175 -1.19 -6.91 -18.65
C PHE A 175 -0.86 -7.77 -19.89
N PRO A 176 -1.46 -7.49 -21.06
CA PRO A 176 -1.27 -8.33 -22.25
C PRO A 176 0.22 -8.53 -22.62
N GLY A 177 0.58 -9.77 -22.93
CA GLY A 177 1.90 -10.20 -23.37
C GLY A 177 2.98 -10.31 -22.28
N ARG A 178 2.67 -10.10 -21.00
CA ARG A 178 3.68 -10.21 -19.93
C ARG A 178 4.09 -11.66 -19.67
N VAL A 179 3.14 -12.60 -19.70
CA VAL A 179 3.38 -14.01 -19.35
C VAL A 179 4.34 -14.65 -20.35
N GLU A 180 4.20 -14.28 -21.63
CA GLU A 180 5.08 -14.76 -22.70
C GLU A 180 6.43 -14.02 -22.72
N ARG A 181 6.43 -12.68 -22.60
CA ARG A 181 7.67 -11.88 -22.61
C ARG A 181 8.62 -12.27 -21.49
N GLU A 182 8.07 -12.62 -20.32
CA GLU A 182 8.85 -13.06 -19.17
C GLU A 182 8.92 -14.59 -19.06
N ASP A 183 8.49 -15.35 -20.06
CA ASP A 183 8.56 -16.83 -20.10
C ASP A 183 8.12 -17.50 -18.79
N TRP A 184 6.93 -17.13 -18.27
CA TRP A 184 6.44 -17.68 -17.01
C TRP A 184 6.27 -19.19 -17.09
N ARG A 185 5.82 -19.71 -18.24
CA ARG A 185 5.61 -21.14 -18.48
C ARG A 185 6.92 -21.92 -18.46
N GLY A 186 7.96 -21.43 -19.15
CA GLY A 186 9.28 -22.08 -19.19
C GLY A 186 9.99 -22.04 -17.83
N GLN A 187 9.92 -20.91 -17.12
CA GLN A 187 10.44 -20.80 -15.76
C GLN A 187 9.70 -21.71 -14.78
N ALA A 188 8.36 -21.73 -14.82
CA ALA A 188 7.56 -22.61 -13.98
C ALA A 188 7.85 -24.10 -14.27
N ARG A 189 8.07 -24.47 -15.53
CA ARG A 189 8.45 -25.85 -15.89
C ARG A 189 9.80 -26.24 -15.28
N THR A 190 10.77 -25.33 -15.33
CA THR A 190 12.11 -25.53 -14.75
C THR A 190 12.01 -25.69 -13.22
N LEU A 191 11.26 -24.80 -12.55
CA LEU A 191 11.06 -24.84 -11.11
C LEU A 191 10.25 -26.07 -10.65
N ALA A 192 9.25 -26.50 -11.43
CA ALA A 192 8.47 -27.71 -11.16
C ALA A 192 9.32 -29.00 -11.23
N GLN A 193 10.42 -28.98 -11.97
CA GLN A 193 11.40 -30.07 -12.01
C GLN A 193 12.42 -30.01 -10.86
N GLY A 194 12.32 -29.01 -9.98
CA GLY A 194 13.29 -28.77 -8.91
C GLY A 194 14.59 -28.11 -9.38
N ILE A 195 14.64 -27.61 -10.61
CA ILE A 195 15.79 -26.92 -11.17
C ILE A 195 15.66 -25.43 -10.82
N GLU A 196 16.69 -24.87 -10.20
CA GLU A 196 16.69 -23.44 -9.87
C GLU A 196 17.13 -22.59 -11.06
N THR A 197 16.30 -21.59 -11.40
CA THR A 197 16.67 -20.55 -12.35
C THR A 197 17.62 -19.54 -11.68
N GLU A 198 18.44 -18.84 -12.47
CA GLU A 198 19.31 -17.78 -11.92
C GLU A 198 18.52 -16.69 -11.20
N PHE A 199 17.32 -16.38 -11.69
CA PHE A 199 16.41 -15.45 -11.00
C PHE A 199 15.97 -16.01 -9.63
N ALA A 200 15.52 -17.26 -9.56
CA ALA A 200 15.13 -17.90 -8.30
C ALA A 200 16.27 -17.90 -7.28
N LYS A 201 17.51 -18.16 -7.71
CA LYS A 201 18.70 -18.08 -6.84
C LYS A 201 18.88 -16.68 -6.26
N ARG A 202 18.73 -15.63 -7.09
CA ARG A 202 18.84 -14.23 -6.65
C ARG A 202 17.74 -13.86 -5.65
N VAL A 203 16.50 -14.28 -5.91
CA VAL A 203 15.37 -14.06 -5.00
C VAL A 203 15.61 -14.72 -3.65
N ARG A 204 16.09 -15.97 -3.62
CA ARG A 204 16.42 -16.67 -2.36
C ARG A 204 17.58 -16.01 -1.59
N ARG A 205 18.51 -15.36 -2.29
CA ARG A 205 19.60 -14.58 -1.66
C ARG A 205 19.15 -13.18 -1.18
N GLY A 206 17.90 -12.78 -1.41
CA GLY A 206 17.40 -11.47 -1.05
C GLY A 206 17.90 -10.34 -1.96
N GLU A 207 18.41 -10.66 -3.15
CA GLU A 207 18.97 -9.67 -4.10
C GLU A 207 17.89 -9.00 -4.98
N VAL A 208 16.62 -9.37 -4.79
CA VAL A 208 15.48 -8.87 -5.57
C VAL A 208 14.42 -8.33 -4.61
N ASP A 209 13.97 -7.10 -4.85
CA ASP A 209 12.96 -6.37 -4.04
C ASP A 209 11.63 -7.15 -3.92
N THR A 210 11.39 -8.12 -4.80
CA THR A 210 10.24 -9.06 -4.74
C THR A 210 10.37 -10.13 -3.65
N SER A 211 11.42 -10.09 -2.82
CA SER A 211 11.66 -11.03 -1.72
C SER A 211 11.26 -10.48 -0.35
N GLU A 212 10.99 -9.18 -0.22
CA GLU A 212 10.62 -8.57 1.06
C GLU A 212 9.12 -8.75 1.33
N ASP A 213 8.78 -9.51 2.37
CA ASP A 213 7.42 -9.70 2.89
C ASP A 213 6.93 -8.49 3.71
#